data_AF-A0A519SVT0-F1
#
_entry.id   AF-A0A519SVT0-F1
#
_cell.length_a   1.000
_cell.length_b   1.000
_cell.length_c   1.000
_cell.angle_alpha   90.00
_cell.angle_beta   90.00
_cell.angle_gamma   90.00
#
_symmetry.space_group_name_H-M   'P 1'
#
loop_
_entity.id
_entity.type
_entity.pdbx_description
1 polymer ?
#
loop_
_entity_poly.entity_id
_entity_poly.type
_entity_poly.pdbx_seq_one_letter_code
_entity_poly.pdbx_strand_id
1 'polypeptide(L)'
;VLEGEPLDGRLAAHNINSPIFDANVKGTVDLTKMTKIFPLEGMTVTGRVSGNVAAAGNMADVEAGRYQNVKASGAVTANNVTYKSKDLPQGVKINHAMGTFNNNQIVIQSLNGTAGSSDFAANGTVSNYLGYLFTPGQPLRGTMNVTSHNFNVNEFMVDPVSEKPTAGAVKAAPAKADGVVPIPKFFDLVLNSKVDNVTYDNLKLQNATGTVTVKNEVATLKNLNFNTLGATFGTSGSYNTQDLAHPKFDLGLDIKQLDFQKAFSAFNTVKALVPLASTVQGVFNTHFTASGEMGQDMLPKLSSLSGSGLFDIVKAAVLQSPTLTQIASLTTLPELKNLQVLNREVKAQIVNGNLVVQPFDLNVG
;
A
#
# COMPACT_ATOMS: atom_id res chain seq x y z
N VAL A 1 36.65 10.67 19.80
CA VAL A 1 35.64 11.67 19.40
C VAL A 1 35.56 11.66 17.89
N LEU A 2 34.37 11.52 17.31
CA LEU A 2 34.13 11.57 15.86
C LEU A 2 33.25 12.80 15.58
N GLU A 3 33.77 13.80 14.88
CA GLU A 3 33.02 15.02 14.53
C GLU A 3 32.42 15.80 15.72
N GLY A 4 33.08 15.75 16.88
CA GLY A 4 32.59 16.36 18.12
C GLY A 4 31.68 15.45 18.95
N GLU A 5 31.39 14.25 18.49
CA GLU A 5 30.58 13.25 19.20
C GLU A 5 31.46 12.23 19.94
N PRO A 6 31.06 11.76 21.14
CA PRO A 6 31.79 10.74 21.87
C PRO A 6 31.82 9.43 21.07
N LEU A 7 33.03 8.86 20.97
CA LEU A 7 33.31 7.58 20.35
C LEU A 7 34.22 6.83 21.30
N ASP A 8 33.76 5.68 21.79
CA ASP A 8 34.45 4.79 22.72
C ASP A 8 34.44 3.37 22.13
N GLY A 9 35.48 2.59 22.39
CA GLY A 9 35.53 1.22 21.89
C GLY A 9 36.87 0.53 22.07
N ARG A 10 36.86 -0.76 21.76
CA ARG A 10 38.04 -1.64 21.67
C ARG A 10 38.19 -2.11 20.24
N LEU A 11 39.42 -2.11 19.74
CA LEU A 11 39.80 -2.76 18.49
C LEU A 11 41.01 -3.66 18.77
N ALA A 12 40.90 -4.94 18.41
CA ALA A 12 42.03 -5.84 18.28
C ALA A 12 42.19 -6.18 16.80
N ALA A 13 43.38 -6.01 16.25
CA ALA A 13 43.71 -6.38 14.89
C ALA A 13 45.07 -7.09 14.86
N HIS A 14 45.15 -8.18 14.12
CA HIS A 14 46.40 -8.90 13.87
C HIS A 14 46.52 -9.24 12.39
N ASN A 15 47.75 -9.52 11.93
CA ASN A 15 48.08 -9.71 10.51
C ASN A 15 47.85 -8.44 9.67
N ILE A 16 48.69 -7.40 9.86
CA ILE A 16 48.50 -6.04 9.31
C ILE A 16 48.24 -6.01 7.79
N ASN A 17 48.81 -6.94 7.03
CA ASN A 17 48.63 -7.00 5.58
C ASN A 17 47.23 -7.52 5.16
N SER A 18 46.56 -8.30 6.02
CA SER A 18 45.18 -8.76 5.84
C SER A 18 44.54 -8.87 7.23
N PRO A 19 44.17 -7.72 7.84
CA PRO A 19 43.80 -7.67 9.24
C PRO A 19 42.64 -8.59 9.58
N ILE A 20 42.85 -9.46 10.57
CA ILE A 20 41.76 -10.12 11.29
C ILE A 20 41.41 -9.21 12.45
N PHE A 21 40.18 -8.70 12.46
CA PHE A 21 39.73 -7.70 13.40
C PHE A 21 38.66 -8.23 14.34
N ASP A 22 38.64 -7.67 15.55
CA ASP A 22 37.58 -7.78 16.55
C ASP A 22 37.40 -6.41 17.20
N ALA A 23 36.25 -5.80 16.92
CA ALA A 23 35.91 -4.45 17.30
C ALA A 23 34.62 -4.43 18.12
N ASN A 24 34.61 -3.59 19.16
CA ASN A 24 33.41 -3.21 19.88
C ASN A 24 33.41 -1.69 19.99
N VAL A 25 32.44 -1.04 19.36
CA VAL A 25 32.41 0.42 19.20
C VAL A 25 31.07 0.95 19.64
N LYS A 26 31.11 1.94 20.55
CA LYS A 26 29.98 2.74 20.95
C LYS A 26 30.18 4.17 20.48
N GLY A 27 29.25 4.69 19.70
CA GLY A 27 29.39 6.04 19.17
C GLY A 27 28.14 6.59 18.52
N THR A 28 28.27 7.84 18.09
CA THR A 28 27.24 8.58 17.36
C THR A 28 27.85 9.12 16.07
N VAL A 29 27.07 9.04 15.00
CA VAL A 29 27.39 9.53 13.66
C VAL A 29 26.34 10.56 13.25
N ASP A 30 26.79 11.71 12.78
CA ASP A 30 25.94 12.73 12.16
C ASP A 30 25.95 12.54 10.64
N LEU A 31 24.86 12.01 10.09
CA LEU A 31 24.72 11.74 8.66
C LEU A 31 24.83 13.01 7.82
N THR A 32 24.48 14.17 8.41
CA THR A 32 24.57 15.48 7.74
C THR A 32 26.01 15.92 7.52
N LYS A 33 26.92 15.56 8.44
CA LYS A 33 28.35 15.85 8.30
C LYS A 33 29.03 14.78 7.46
N MET A 34 28.69 13.51 7.70
CA MET A 34 29.19 12.37 6.92
C MET A 34 28.96 12.54 5.41
N THR A 35 27.76 12.97 5.00
CA THR A 35 27.44 13.19 3.58
C THR A 35 28.10 14.42 2.95
N LYS A 36 28.69 15.32 3.75
CA LYS A 36 29.55 16.40 3.24
C LYS A 36 30.97 15.91 2.96
N ILE A 37 31.44 14.93 3.74
CA ILE A 37 32.76 14.31 3.58
C ILE A 37 32.72 13.27 2.45
N PHE A 38 31.65 12.48 2.41
CA PHE A 38 31.39 11.48 1.37
C PHE A 38 30.05 11.79 0.69
N PRO A 39 30.06 12.66 -0.33
CA PRO A 39 28.86 13.03 -1.07
C PRO A 39 28.14 11.81 -1.65
N LEU A 40 26.81 11.79 -1.49
CA LEU A 40 25.93 10.79 -2.10
C LEU A 40 25.30 11.39 -3.36
N GLU A 41 25.47 10.74 -4.50
CA GLU A 41 24.85 11.17 -5.74
C GLU A 41 23.35 10.81 -5.77
N GLY A 42 22.51 11.76 -6.21
CA GLY A 42 21.09 11.51 -6.47
C GLY A 42 20.18 11.38 -5.24
N MET A 43 20.72 11.52 -4.03
CA MET A 43 19.95 11.44 -2.78
C MET A 43 20.46 12.41 -1.71
N THR A 44 19.58 12.77 -0.78
CA THR A 44 19.92 13.52 0.44
C THR A 44 19.63 12.65 1.65
N VAL A 45 20.64 12.53 2.52
CA VAL A 45 20.52 11.84 3.80
C VAL A 45 21.03 12.75 4.92
N THR A 46 20.20 12.96 5.94
CA THR A 46 20.56 13.74 7.14
C THR A 46 20.07 13.04 8.39
N GLY A 47 20.50 13.51 9.56
CA GLY A 47 20.06 13.00 10.86
C GLY A 47 21.19 12.39 11.68
N ARG A 48 20.83 11.74 12.78
CA ARG A 48 21.79 11.21 13.76
C ARG A 48 21.54 9.74 14.02
N VAL A 49 22.60 8.95 13.99
CA VAL A 49 22.58 7.52 14.30
C VAL A 49 23.56 7.25 15.44
N SER A 50 23.09 6.61 16.50
CA SER A 50 23.92 6.18 17.62
C SER A 50 23.86 4.67 17.75
N GLY A 51 24.94 4.04 18.17
CA GLY A 51 24.94 2.59 18.31
C GLY A 51 26.02 2.05 19.22
N ASN A 52 25.80 0.80 19.64
CA ASN A 52 26.79 -0.07 20.24
C ASN A 52 26.91 -1.29 19.32
N VAL A 53 28.04 -1.40 18.62
CA VAL A 53 28.26 -2.36 17.54
C VAL A 53 29.49 -3.20 17.85
N ALA A 54 29.30 -4.53 17.81
CA ALA A 54 30.38 -5.50 17.81
C ALA A 54 30.55 -6.07 16.39
N ALA A 55 31.79 -6.09 15.89
CA ALA A 55 32.11 -6.64 14.59
C ALA A 55 33.44 -7.42 14.65
N ALA A 56 33.46 -8.64 14.09
CA ALA A 56 34.65 -9.46 14.00
C ALA A 56 34.71 -10.18 12.65
N GLY A 57 35.87 -10.18 12.00
CA GLY A 57 36.04 -10.78 10.69
C GLY A 57 37.43 -10.57 10.10
N ASN A 58 37.58 -10.91 8.82
CA ASN A 58 38.80 -10.68 8.06
C ASN A 58 38.57 -9.53 7.08
N MET A 59 39.50 -8.59 7.00
CA MET A 59 39.46 -7.48 6.04
C MET A 59 39.41 -7.97 4.59
N ALA A 60 40.04 -9.11 4.27
CA ALA A 60 39.96 -9.72 2.95
C ALA A 60 38.53 -10.17 2.56
N ASP A 61 37.66 -10.46 3.54
CA ASP A 61 36.25 -10.71 3.28
C ASP A 61 35.47 -9.41 3.06
N VAL A 62 35.78 -8.35 3.82
CA VAL A 62 35.18 -7.02 3.65
C VAL A 62 35.50 -6.47 2.26
N GLU A 63 36.77 -6.47 1.86
CA GLU A 63 37.23 -5.96 0.56
C GLU A 63 36.67 -6.76 -0.61
N ALA A 64 36.47 -8.06 -0.43
CA ALA A 64 35.86 -8.92 -1.43
C ALA A 64 34.33 -8.94 -1.39
N GLY A 65 33.70 -8.09 -0.56
CA GLY A 65 32.23 -7.99 -0.44
C GLY A 65 31.56 -9.22 0.18
N ARG A 66 32.31 -10.12 0.82
CA ARG A 66 31.81 -11.32 1.49
C ARG A 66 31.32 -11.01 2.91
N TYR A 67 30.41 -10.05 3.05
CA TYR A 67 29.90 -9.57 4.33
C TYR A 67 29.23 -10.65 5.20
N GLN A 68 28.77 -11.75 4.59
CA GLN A 68 28.27 -12.93 5.29
C GLN A 68 29.34 -13.61 6.17
N ASN A 69 30.63 -13.43 5.88
CA ASN A 69 31.74 -13.99 6.65
C ASN A 69 32.14 -13.10 7.85
N VAL A 70 31.65 -11.87 7.90
CA VAL A 70 31.96 -10.90 8.96
C VAL A 70 30.86 -10.97 10.01
N LYS A 71 31.17 -11.36 11.24
CA LYS A 71 30.19 -11.34 12.34
C LYS A 71 29.96 -9.90 12.76
N ALA A 72 28.73 -9.41 12.68
CA ALA A 72 28.34 -8.07 13.11
C ALA A 72 27.03 -8.14 13.90
N SER A 73 26.96 -7.44 15.02
CA SER A 73 25.76 -7.31 15.82
C SER A 73 25.77 -6.03 16.64
N GLY A 74 24.60 -5.56 17.06
CA GLY A 74 24.55 -4.37 17.89
C GLY A 74 23.15 -3.87 18.17
N ALA A 75 23.10 -2.76 18.91
CA ALA A 75 21.91 -1.95 19.12
C ALA A 75 22.12 -0.59 18.47
N VAL A 76 21.08 -0.08 17.81
CA VAL A 76 21.13 1.18 17.06
C VAL A 76 19.89 2.01 17.40
N THR A 77 20.10 3.31 17.56
CA THR A 77 19.06 4.32 17.59
C THR A 77 19.29 5.33 16.47
N ALA A 78 18.22 5.73 15.81
CA ALA A 78 18.25 6.77 14.79
C ALA A 78 17.25 7.86 15.15
N ASN A 79 17.66 9.12 15.00
CA ASN A 79 16.83 10.27 15.34
C ASN A 79 16.88 11.30 14.21
N ASN A 80 15.70 11.78 13.83
CA ASN A 80 15.51 12.79 12.79
C ASN A 80 16.23 12.45 11.48
N VAL A 81 16.20 11.18 11.08
CA VAL A 81 16.78 10.75 9.81
C VAL A 81 15.86 11.17 8.67
N THR A 82 16.39 11.88 7.68
CA THR A 82 15.64 12.25 6.49
C THR A 82 16.29 11.63 5.28
N TYR A 83 15.50 11.00 4.42
CA TYR A 83 15.90 10.45 3.14
C TYR A 83 15.05 11.06 2.04
N LYS A 84 15.69 11.52 0.97
CA LYS A 84 15.00 11.99 -0.24
C LYS A 84 15.83 11.63 -1.46
N SER A 85 15.18 11.16 -2.52
CA SER A 85 15.85 10.81 -3.77
C SER A 85 15.01 11.23 -4.96
N LYS A 86 15.57 11.06 -6.16
CA LYS A 86 14.84 11.25 -7.42
C LYS A 86 13.62 10.30 -7.54
N ASP A 87 13.77 9.06 -7.09
CA ASP A 87 12.74 8.03 -7.20
C ASP A 87 11.72 8.09 -6.03
N LEU A 88 12.06 8.84 -4.98
CA LEU A 88 11.19 9.08 -3.82
C LEU A 88 11.17 10.58 -3.48
N PRO A 89 10.60 11.43 -4.35
CA PRO A 89 10.66 12.89 -4.22
C PRO A 89 9.89 13.44 -3.01
N GLN A 90 8.85 12.74 -2.56
CA GLN A 90 8.13 13.02 -1.32
C GLN A 90 9.01 12.82 -0.08
N GLY A 91 10.04 11.97 -0.19
CA GLY A 91 10.97 11.65 0.87
C GLY A 91 10.34 10.89 2.04
N VAL A 92 11.21 10.46 2.94
CA VAL A 92 10.86 9.80 4.20
C VAL A 92 11.61 10.51 5.31
N LYS A 93 10.89 10.81 6.38
CA LYS A 93 11.47 11.30 7.63
C LYS A 93 11.20 10.30 8.73
N ILE A 94 12.26 9.78 9.33
CA ILE A 94 12.22 8.98 10.55
C ILE A 94 12.43 9.93 11.72
N ASN A 95 11.41 10.10 12.56
CA ASN A 95 11.54 10.91 13.78
C ASN A 95 12.38 10.16 14.81
N HIS A 96 12.05 8.89 15.03
CA HIS A 96 12.78 8.00 15.92
C HIS A 96 12.75 6.56 15.38
N ALA A 97 13.85 5.85 15.53
CA ALA A 97 13.90 4.41 15.38
C ALA A 97 14.85 3.80 16.39
N MET A 98 14.53 2.60 16.85
CA MET A 98 15.40 1.81 17.69
C MET A 98 15.28 0.32 17.34
N GLY A 99 16.40 -0.38 17.43
CA GLY A 99 16.42 -1.79 17.18
C GLY A 99 17.76 -2.43 17.47
N THR A 100 17.79 -3.73 17.27
CA THR A 100 19.01 -4.52 17.29
C THR A 100 19.23 -5.19 15.96
N PHE A 101 20.46 -5.58 15.68
CA PHE A 101 20.76 -6.36 14.50
C PHE A 101 21.81 -7.41 14.79
N ASN A 102 21.82 -8.45 13.96
CA ASN A 102 22.93 -9.35 13.73
C ASN A 102 22.99 -9.66 12.23
N ASN A 103 23.97 -10.42 11.76
CA ASN A 103 24.10 -10.79 10.33
C ASN A 103 22.82 -11.30 9.64
N ASN A 104 21.93 -11.95 10.38
CA ASN A 104 20.78 -12.62 9.82
C ASN A 104 19.58 -11.67 9.74
N GLN A 105 19.40 -10.83 10.76
CA GLN A 105 18.21 -10.01 10.90
C GLN A 105 18.43 -8.71 11.67
N ILE A 106 17.56 -7.75 11.38
CA ILE A 106 17.28 -6.55 12.16
C ILE A 106 15.96 -6.79 12.91
N VAL A 107 15.97 -6.56 14.22
CA VAL A 107 14.76 -6.50 15.05
C VAL A 107 14.45 -5.03 15.30
N ILE A 108 13.37 -4.54 14.69
CA ILE A 108 12.89 -3.18 14.83
C ILE A 108 11.96 -3.15 16.05
N GLN A 109 12.44 -2.55 17.13
CA GLN A 109 11.68 -2.43 18.39
C GLN A 109 10.69 -1.28 18.30
N SER A 110 11.11 -0.15 17.73
CA SER A 110 10.25 0.98 17.42
C SER A 110 10.77 1.73 16.20
N LEU A 111 9.84 2.26 15.40
CA LEU A 111 10.10 3.12 14.25
C LEU A 111 8.91 4.05 14.12
N ASN A 112 9.11 5.35 13.99
CA ASN A 112 8.04 6.28 13.61
C ASN A 112 8.56 7.40 12.71
N GLY A 113 7.66 7.94 11.91
CA GLY A 113 8.04 8.88 10.87
C GLY A 113 6.90 9.32 9.98
N THR A 114 7.27 9.94 8.87
CA THR A 114 6.36 10.36 7.80
C THR A 114 6.95 10.03 6.44
N ALA A 115 6.09 9.70 5.49
CA ALA A 115 6.42 9.59 4.07
C ALA A 115 5.44 10.49 3.31
N GLY A 116 5.93 11.58 2.71
CA GLY A 116 5.04 12.65 2.24
C GLY A 116 4.21 13.25 3.38
N SER A 117 2.88 13.31 3.19
CA SER A 117 1.92 13.73 4.23
C SER A 117 1.46 12.57 5.13
N SER A 118 1.83 11.33 4.80
CA SER A 118 1.39 10.15 5.54
C SER A 118 2.27 9.88 6.76
N ASP A 119 1.67 9.72 7.95
CA ASP A 119 2.39 9.29 9.14
C ASP A 119 2.48 7.76 9.22
N PHE A 120 3.50 7.25 9.90
CA PHE A 120 3.59 5.83 10.21
C PHE A 120 4.33 5.59 11.52
N ALA A 121 3.98 4.48 12.17
CA ALA A 121 4.77 3.83 13.20
C ALA A 121 4.82 2.33 12.92
N ALA A 122 5.93 1.69 13.26
CA ALA A 122 6.12 0.27 13.00
C ALA A 122 7.05 -0.42 14.01
N ASN A 123 6.90 -1.73 14.11
CA ASN A 123 7.85 -2.66 14.73
C ASN A 123 7.85 -3.98 13.96
N GLY A 124 8.85 -4.82 14.18
CA GLY A 124 8.92 -6.13 13.54
C GLY A 124 10.33 -6.62 13.29
N THR A 125 10.46 -7.48 12.28
CA THR A 125 11.74 -8.09 11.93
C THR A 125 11.99 -8.00 10.43
N VAL A 126 13.25 -7.76 10.08
CA VAL A 126 13.73 -7.72 8.71
C VAL A 126 14.95 -8.62 8.61
N SER A 127 15.03 -9.45 7.58
CA SER A 127 16.11 -10.39 7.34
C SER A 127 16.64 -10.22 5.92
N ASN A 128 17.79 -10.82 5.64
CA ASN A 128 18.49 -10.66 4.37
C ASN A 128 18.85 -9.21 4.02
N TYR A 129 18.97 -8.33 5.02
CA TYR A 129 19.27 -6.92 4.79
C TYR A 129 20.68 -6.71 4.23
N LEU A 130 21.66 -7.53 4.62
CA LEU A 130 23.01 -7.51 4.02
C LEU A 130 22.96 -7.95 2.55
N GLY A 131 22.21 -9.02 2.24
CA GLY A 131 21.99 -9.48 0.89
C GLY A 131 21.33 -8.40 0.02
N TYR A 132 20.25 -7.79 0.51
CA TYR A 132 19.56 -6.69 -0.16
C TYR A 132 20.45 -5.48 -0.44
N LEU A 133 21.29 -5.07 0.52
CA LEU A 133 22.16 -3.89 0.39
C LEU A 133 23.38 -4.13 -0.50
N PHE A 134 23.96 -5.34 -0.48
CA PHE A 134 25.29 -5.59 -1.05
C PHE A 134 25.29 -6.61 -2.19
N THR A 135 24.20 -7.35 -2.42
CA THR A 135 24.08 -8.32 -3.51
C THR A 135 22.91 -7.95 -4.42
N PRO A 136 23.17 -7.48 -5.66
CA PRO A 136 22.12 -7.09 -6.58
C PRO A 136 21.05 -8.16 -6.77
N GLY A 137 19.79 -7.74 -6.70
CA GLY A 137 18.62 -8.60 -6.95
C GLY A 137 18.14 -9.44 -5.76
N GLN A 138 18.84 -9.42 -4.62
CA GLN A 138 18.37 -10.14 -3.44
C GLN A 138 17.24 -9.39 -2.71
N PRO A 139 16.17 -10.09 -2.25
CA PRO A 139 15.04 -9.43 -1.64
C PRO A 139 15.29 -9.08 -0.17
N LEU A 140 14.77 -7.93 0.27
CA LEU A 140 14.59 -7.62 1.68
C LEU A 140 13.37 -8.39 2.19
N ARG A 141 13.54 -9.22 3.22
CA ARG A 141 12.47 -10.06 3.76
C ARG A 141 12.03 -9.59 5.13
N GLY A 142 10.76 -9.65 5.48
CA GLY A 142 10.36 -9.23 6.82
C GLY A 142 8.89 -9.37 7.16
N THR A 143 8.59 -9.21 8.44
CA THR A 143 7.23 -9.07 8.96
C THR A 143 7.18 -7.89 9.90
N MET A 144 6.28 -6.96 9.61
CA MET A 144 6.15 -5.68 10.30
C MET A 144 4.70 -5.48 10.75
N ASN A 145 4.51 -4.96 11.96
CA ASN A 145 3.25 -4.35 12.35
C ASN A 145 3.35 -2.86 12.04
N VAL A 146 2.38 -2.33 11.30
CA VAL A 146 2.38 -0.94 10.81
C VAL A 146 1.10 -0.26 11.26
N THR A 147 1.24 0.90 11.87
CA THR A 147 0.13 1.76 12.27
C THR A 147 0.26 3.14 11.65
N SER A 148 -0.85 3.78 11.30
CA SER A 148 -0.87 5.15 10.76
C SER A 148 -2.20 5.83 11.10
N HIS A 149 -2.17 7.14 11.36
CA HIS A 149 -3.41 7.90 11.50
C HIS A 149 -3.94 8.35 10.14
N ASN A 150 -3.04 8.75 9.24
CA ASN A 150 -3.36 9.19 7.88
C ASN A 150 -2.38 8.57 6.88
N PHE A 151 -2.94 7.87 5.89
CA PHE A 151 -2.20 7.34 4.76
C PHE A 151 -2.83 7.81 3.45
N ASN A 152 -2.07 8.55 2.66
CA ASN A 152 -2.51 9.08 1.38
C ASN A 152 -1.89 8.27 0.24
N VAL A 153 -2.67 7.37 -0.35
CA VAL A 153 -2.21 6.52 -1.47
C VAL A 153 -1.87 7.36 -2.70
N ASN A 154 -2.54 8.49 -2.88
CA ASN A 154 -2.37 9.36 -4.06
C ASN A 154 -0.96 9.95 -4.16
N GLU A 155 -0.21 10.02 -3.06
CA GLU A 155 1.18 10.51 -3.05
C GLU A 155 2.18 9.52 -3.64
N PHE A 156 1.77 8.27 -3.79
CA PHE A 156 2.61 7.19 -4.33
C PHE A 156 2.24 6.82 -5.77
N MET A 157 1.28 7.54 -6.36
CA MET A 157 0.94 7.40 -7.77
C MET A 157 1.99 8.12 -8.61
N VAL A 158 2.55 7.42 -9.58
CA VAL A 158 3.54 7.96 -10.52
C VAL A 158 3.10 7.68 -11.95
N ASP A 159 3.35 8.63 -12.83
CA ASP A 159 3.14 8.44 -14.25
C ASP A 159 4.23 7.51 -14.80
N PRO A 160 3.89 6.32 -15.35
CA PRO A 160 4.88 5.37 -15.87
C PRO A 160 5.64 5.90 -17.08
N VAL A 161 5.15 6.95 -17.75
CA VAL A 161 5.82 7.58 -18.89
C VAL A 161 6.93 8.54 -18.43
N SER A 162 7.10 8.72 -17.11
CA SER A 162 8.10 9.60 -16.51
C SER A 162 9.18 8.84 -15.72
N GLU A 163 9.96 7.98 -16.39
CA GLU A 163 11.28 7.54 -15.87
C GLU A 163 12.27 8.72 -15.66
N LYS A 164 11.84 9.96 -15.96
CA LYS A 164 12.59 11.18 -15.69
C LYS A 164 11.86 12.02 -14.63
N PRO A 165 12.30 11.99 -13.36
CA PRO A 165 11.81 12.91 -12.37
C PRO A 165 12.14 14.34 -12.83
N THR A 166 11.11 15.15 -13.04
CA THR A 166 11.31 16.58 -13.29
C THR A 166 11.85 17.20 -12.02
N ALA A 167 13.12 17.59 -12.04
CA ALA A 167 13.72 18.40 -10.98
C ALA A 167 12.92 19.72 -10.88
N GLY A 168 12.12 19.87 -9.83
CA GLY A 168 11.39 21.10 -9.54
C GLY A 168 9.89 20.95 -9.22
N ALA A 169 9.29 19.77 -9.39
CA ALA A 169 7.89 19.58 -9.01
C ALA A 169 7.77 19.14 -7.54
N VAL A 170 7.90 20.09 -6.60
CA VAL A 170 7.12 19.98 -5.34
C VAL A 170 5.69 20.39 -5.69
N LYS A 171 5.02 19.58 -6.52
CA LYS A 171 3.57 19.73 -6.68
C LYS A 171 2.94 19.13 -5.43
N ALA A 172 1.98 19.85 -4.86
CA ALA A 172 1.07 19.28 -3.86
C ALA A 172 0.56 17.93 -4.37
N ALA A 173 0.35 16.97 -3.45
CA ALA A 173 -0.24 15.68 -3.75
C ALA A 173 -1.41 15.87 -4.74
N PRO A 174 -1.45 15.14 -5.87
CA PRO A 174 -2.49 15.35 -6.84
C PRO A 174 -3.84 15.12 -6.15
N ALA A 175 -4.77 16.05 -6.36
CA ALA A 175 -6.10 16.00 -5.75
C ALA A 175 -6.95 14.82 -6.30
N LYS A 176 -6.45 14.12 -7.31
CA LYS A 176 -7.08 13.03 -8.04
C LYS A 176 -6.01 12.01 -8.43
N ALA A 177 -6.39 10.73 -8.53
CA ALA A 177 -5.49 9.70 -9.03
C ALA A 177 -5.02 9.98 -10.47
N ASP A 178 -3.70 10.09 -10.66
CA ASP A 178 -3.03 10.28 -11.95
C ASP A 178 -1.71 9.51 -11.91
N GLY A 179 -1.61 8.41 -12.64
CA GLY A 179 -0.52 7.44 -12.56
C GLY A 179 -0.84 6.19 -11.75
N VAL A 180 0.09 5.23 -11.77
CA VAL A 180 -0.02 3.93 -11.08
C VAL A 180 0.76 3.93 -9.77
N VAL A 181 0.37 3.10 -8.81
CA VAL A 181 1.15 2.93 -7.57
C VAL A 181 2.13 1.77 -7.76
N PRO A 182 3.41 1.99 -8.11
CA PRO A 182 4.35 0.91 -8.33
C PRO A 182 4.61 0.14 -7.04
N ILE A 183 4.47 -1.18 -7.09
CA ILE A 183 4.88 -2.05 -6.00
C ILE A 183 6.39 -2.32 -6.12
N PRO A 184 7.20 -2.00 -5.09
CA PRO A 184 8.65 -2.08 -5.19
C PRO A 184 9.21 -3.48 -5.52
N LYS A 185 10.27 -3.50 -6.34
CA LYS A 185 11.10 -4.70 -6.62
C LYS A 185 11.94 -5.08 -5.40
N PHE A 186 12.28 -6.36 -5.30
CA PHE A 186 13.20 -6.89 -4.28
C PHE A 186 12.70 -6.75 -2.83
N PHE A 187 11.39 -6.83 -2.63
CA PHE A 187 10.78 -6.95 -1.32
C PHE A 187 10.01 -8.26 -1.21
N ASP A 188 10.05 -8.85 -0.01
CA ASP A 188 9.22 -9.98 0.44
C ASP A 188 8.77 -9.65 1.87
N LEU A 189 7.84 -8.71 1.97
CA LEU A 189 7.39 -8.13 3.23
C LEU A 189 5.96 -8.54 3.55
N VAL A 190 5.70 -8.87 4.80
CA VAL A 190 4.34 -9.02 5.35
C VAL A 190 4.07 -7.85 6.29
N LEU A 191 3.09 -7.03 5.96
CA LEU A 191 2.70 -5.84 6.71
C LEU A 191 1.34 -6.10 7.38
N ASN A 192 1.31 -6.19 8.71
CA ASN A 192 0.09 -6.21 9.49
C ASN A 192 -0.31 -4.77 9.77
N SER A 193 -1.31 -4.28 9.05
CA SER A 193 -1.61 -2.86 8.95
C SER A 193 -2.85 -2.49 9.75
N LYS A 194 -2.77 -1.37 10.47
CA LYS A 194 -3.91 -0.66 11.06
C LYS A 194 -3.79 0.84 10.74
N VAL A 195 -4.72 1.36 9.95
CA VAL A 195 -4.70 2.74 9.48
C VAL A 195 -6.04 3.40 9.75
N ASP A 196 -6.04 4.53 10.46
CA ASP A 196 -7.29 5.18 10.85
C ASP A 196 -7.97 5.84 9.66
N ASN A 197 -7.22 6.54 8.80
CA ASN A 197 -7.72 7.21 7.60
C ASN A 197 -6.85 6.88 6.39
N VAL A 198 -7.46 6.29 5.35
CA VAL A 198 -6.81 6.09 4.04
C VAL A 198 -7.51 6.96 3.01
N THR A 199 -6.74 7.75 2.27
CA THR A 199 -7.22 8.52 1.12
C THR A 199 -6.77 7.82 -0.16
N TYR A 200 -7.74 7.52 -1.02
CA TYR A 200 -7.52 6.91 -2.33
C TYR A 200 -8.46 7.55 -3.36
N ASP A 201 -7.90 8.24 -4.34
CA ASP A 201 -8.62 9.12 -5.25
C ASP A 201 -9.59 10.05 -4.49
N ASN A 202 -10.90 9.94 -4.76
CA ASN A 202 -11.96 10.67 -4.08
C ASN A 202 -12.52 9.95 -2.84
N LEU A 203 -12.06 8.73 -2.54
CA LEU A 203 -12.56 7.90 -1.46
C LEU A 203 -11.79 8.18 -0.16
N LYS A 204 -12.56 8.21 0.93
CA LYS A 204 -12.06 8.24 2.30
C LYS A 204 -12.45 6.94 2.97
N LEU A 205 -11.45 6.11 3.25
CA LEU A 205 -11.61 4.86 3.97
C LEU A 205 -11.21 5.11 5.43
N GLN A 206 -11.97 4.55 6.36
CA GLN A 206 -11.78 4.70 7.79
C GLN A 206 -11.56 3.34 8.44
N ASN A 207 -10.74 3.30 9.49
CA ASN A 207 -10.48 2.12 10.30
C ASN A 207 -9.99 0.90 9.49
N ALA A 208 -9.08 1.14 8.54
CA ALA A 208 -8.54 0.10 7.68
C ALA A 208 -7.63 -0.86 8.46
N THR A 209 -7.93 -2.15 8.45
CA THR A 209 -7.15 -3.18 9.15
C THR A 209 -7.00 -4.42 8.27
N GLY A 210 -5.81 -5.01 8.23
CA GLY A 210 -5.57 -6.22 7.44
C GLY A 210 -4.10 -6.51 7.22
N THR A 211 -3.79 -7.56 6.45
CA THR A 211 -2.42 -7.90 6.08
C THR A 211 -2.17 -7.56 4.62
N VAL A 212 -1.07 -6.88 4.34
CA VAL A 212 -0.57 -6.61 2.98
C VAL A 212 0.76 -7.31 2.80
N THR A 213 0.85 -8.23 1.84
CA THR A 213 2.12 -8.83 1.45
C THR A 213 2.65 -8.15 0.20
N VAL A 214 3.88 -7.65 0.26
CA VAL A 214 4.58 -7.05 -0.88
C VAL A 214 5.63 -8.03 -1.35
N LYS A 215 5.44 -8.60 -2.54
CA LYS A 215 6.35 -9.59 -3.10
C LYS A 215 6.33 -9.57 -4.62
N ASN A 216 7.51 -9.56 -5.24
CA ASN A 216 7.67 -9.63 -6.70
C ASN A 216 6.79 -8.60 -7.44
N GLU A 217 6.75 -7.35 -6.96
CA GLU A 217 5.93 -6.27 -7.54
C GLU A 217 4.41 -6.54 -7.49
N VAL A 218 3.99 -7.41 -6.56
CA VAL A 218 2.58 -7.69 -6.28
C VAL A 218 2.27 -7.35 -4.82
N ALA A 219 1.23 -6.55 -4.61
CA ALA A 219 0.61 -6.34 -3.31
C ALA A 219 -0.56 -7.31 -3.15
N THR A 220 -0.46 -8.24 -2.20
CA THR A 220 -1.53 -9.18 -1.86
C THR A 220 -2.23 -8.72 -0.60
N LEU A 221 -3.54 -8.51 -0.68
CA LEU A 221 -4.40 -8.06 0.40
C LEU A 221 -5.07 -9.28 1.04
N LYS A 222 -5.00 -9.40 2.35
CA LYS A 222 -5.66 -10.45 3.12
C LYS A 222 -6.45 -9.84 4.26
N ASN A 223 -7.74 -10.16 4.30
CA ASN A 223 -8.68 -9.74 5.33
C ASN A 223 -8.64 -8.22 5.59
N LEU A 224 -8.55 -7.41 4.53
CA LEU A 224 -8.55 -5.96 4.66
C LEU A 224 -9.97 -5.48 4.90
N ASN A 225 -10.25 -4.97 6.09
CA ASN A 225 -11.55 -4.45 6.49
C ASN A 225 -11.48 -2.94 6.70
N PHE A 226 -12.47 -2.19 6.24
CA PHE A 226 -12.55 -0.73 6.41
C PHE A 226 -14.00 -0.25 6.27
N ASN A 227 -14.24 1.01 6.67
CA ASN A 227 -15.50 1.69 6.44
C ASN A 227 -15.34 2.78 5.38
N THR A 228 -16.29 2.87 4.45
CA THR A 228 -16.38 4.02 3.54
C THR A 228 -17.80 4.18 3.04
N LEU A 229 -18.18 5.39 2.63
CA LEU A 229 -19.53 5.71 2.12
C LEU A 229 -20.68 5.33 3.08
N GLY A 230 -20.40 5.19 4.38
CA GLY A 230 -21.36 4.74 5.39
C GLY A 230 -21.61 3.22 5.41
N ALA A 231 -20.75 2.44 4.74
CA ALA A 231 -20.82 0.99 4.65
C ALA A 231 -19.55 0.32 5.20
N THR A 232 -19.62 -0.98 5.42
CA THR A 232 -18.45 -1.80 5.82
C THR A 232 -17.99 -2.61 4.62
N PHE A 233 -16.68 -2.63 4.39
CA PHE A 233 -16.02 -3.37 3.32
C PHE A 233 -15.03 -4.35 3.92
N GLY A 234 -15.05 -5.58 3.43
CA GLY A 234 -13.99 -6.57 3.53
C GLY A 234 -13.44 -6.84 2.14
N THR A 235 -12.12 -6.86 1.98
CA THR A 235 -11.47 -7.15 0.70
C THR A 235 -10.28 -8.07 0.88
N SER A 236 -10.07 -8.95 -0.10
CA SER A 236 -8.89 -9.81 -0.23
C SER A 236 -8.59 -9.99 -1.70
N GLY A 237 -7.33 -10.14 -2.07
CA GLY A 237 -6.96 -10.19 -3.49
C GLY A 237 -5.55 -9.72 -3.75
N SER A 238 -5.29 -9.26 -4.97
CA SER A 238 -3.97 -8.80 -5.39
C SER A 238 -4.03 -7.61 -6.34
N TYR A 239 -2.95 -6.84 -6.32
CA TYR A 239 -2.63 -5.79 -7.27
C TYR A 239 -1.20 -6.02 -7.79
N ASN A 240 -1.07 -6.24 -9.09
CA ASN A 240 0.18 -6.63 -9.76
C ASN A 240 0.66 -5.49 -10.65
N THR A 241 1.90 -5.05 -10.43
CA THR A 241 2.55 -3.97 -11.18
C THR A 241 3.85 -4.41 -11.86
N GLN A 242 4.01 -5.71 -12.14
CA GLN A 242 5.15 -6.22 -12.91
C GLN A 242 5.19 -5.63 -14.33
N ASP A 243 4.01 -5.30 -14.87
CA ASP A 243 3.84 -4.48 -16.06
C ASP A 243 3.15 -3.17 -15.64
N LEU A 244 3.91 -2.08 -15.53
CA LEU A 244 3.37 -0.76 -15.14
C LEU A 244 2.47 -0.13 -16.22
N ALA A 245 2.59 -0.55 -17.47
CA ALA A 245 1.70 -0.10 -18.53
C ALA A 245 0.33 -0.81 -18.47
N HIS A 246 0.31 -2.04 -17.95
CA HIS A 246 -0.88 -2.87 -17.81
C HIS A 246 -0.99 -3.51 -16.41
N PRO A 247 -1.12 -2.71 -15.34
CA PRO A 247 -1.29 -3.24 -14.00
C PRO A 247 -2.59 -4.02 -13.91
N LYS A 248 -2.59 -5.09 -13.11
CA LYS A 248 -3.74 -6.00 -12.97
C LYS A 248 -4.22 -6.06 -11.54
N PHE A 249 -5.51 -6.26 -11.36
CA PHE A 249 -6.10 -6.53 -10.06
C PHE A 249 -6.98 -7.77 -10.10
N ASP A 250 -7.10 -8.42 -8.95
CA ASP A 250 -8.06 -9.49 -8.68
C ASP A 250 -8.51 -9.34 -7.23
N LEU A 251 -9.78 -9.04 -7.01
CA LEU A 251 -10.33 -8.66 -5.71
C LEU A 251 -11.61 -9.43 -5.42
N GLY A 252 -11.68 -10.03 -4.22
CA GLY A 252 -12.92 -10.36 -3.54
C GLY A 252 -13.37 -9.17 -2.69
N LEU A 253 -14.66 -8.88 -2.76
CA LEU A 253 -15.35 -7.78 -2.08
C LEU A 253 -16.52 -8.36 -1.27
N ASP A 254 -16.50 -8.12 0.04
CA ASP A 254 -17.61 -8.32 0.96
C ASP A 254 -18.07 -6.95 1.43
N ILE A 255 -19.22 -6.48 0.96
CA ILE A 255 -19.73 -5.15 1.24
C ILE A 255 -21.04 -5.27 1.99
N LYS A 256 -21.21 -4.50 3.06
CA LYS A 256 -22.41 -4.51 3.89
C LYS A 256 -23.00 -3.11 4.02
N GLN A 257 -24.32 -3.02 3.79
CA GLN A 257 -25.13 -1.82 3.93
C GLN A 257 -24.68 -0.64 3.05
N LEU A 258 -24.26 -0.92 1.80
CA LEU A 258 -23.90 0.14 0.86
C LEU A 258 -25.14 0.74 0.21
N ASP A 259 -25.25 2.06 0.26
CA ASP A 259 -26.31 2.83 -0.39
C ASP A 259 -26.10 2.90 -1.90
N PHE A 260 -27.17 2.65 -2.68
CA PHE A 260 -27.12 2.64 -4.15
C PHE A 260 -26.69 3.98 -4.74
N GLN A 261 -27.18 5.10 -4.21
CA GLN A 261 -26.88 6.43 -4.74
C GLN A 261 -25.47 6.87 -4.37
N LYS A 262 -25.00 6.54 -3.16
CA LYS A 262 -23.59 6.76 -2.77
C LYS A 262 -22.65 5.93 -3.61
N ALA A 263 -22.96 4.65 -3.83
CA ALA A 263 -22.18 3.78 -4.71
C ALA A 263 -22.14 4.32 -6.14
N PHE A 264 -23.30 4.70 -6.69
CA PHE A 264 -23.41 5.32 -8.02
C PHE A 264 -22.58 6.60 -8.09
N SER A 265 -22.64 7.47 -7.08
CA SER A 265 -21.92 8.75 -7.10
C SER A 265 -20.40 8.57 -7.03
N ALA A 266 -19.94 7.63 -6.20
CA ALA A 266 -18.52 7.42 -5.90
C ALA A 266 -17.80 6.55 -6.93
N PHE A 267 -18.41 5.47 -7.42
CA PHE A 267 -17.75 4.48 -8.27
C PHE A 267 -18.13 4.61 -9.74
N ASN A 268 -17.17 4.95 -10.60
CA ASN A 268 -17.39 5.07 -12.05
C ASN A 268 -17.84 3.75 -12.69
N THR A 269 -17.35 2.62 -12.17
CA THR A 269 -17.80 1.28 -12.60
C THR A 269 -19.30 1.07 -12.35
N VAL A 270 -19.83 1.54 -11.21
CA VAL A 270 -21.27 1.45 -10.92
C VAL A 270 -22.07 2.36 -11.86
N LYS A 271 -21.59 3.57 -12.15
CA LYS A 271 -22.23 4.48 -13.12
C LYS A 271 -22.35 3.85 -14.50
N ALA A 272 -21.28 3.21 -14.95
CA ALA A 272 -21.21 2.63 -16.28
C ALA A 272 -22.04 1.34 -16.41
N LEU A 273 -21.98 0.46 -15.41
CA LEU A 273 -22.60 -0.87 -15.49
C LEU A 273 -24.04 -0.92 -14.98
N VAL A 274 -24.40 -0.06 -14.02
CA VAL A 274 -25.73 -0.04 -13.40
C VAL A 274 -26.30 1.39 -13.37
N PRO A 275 -26.63 2.00 -14.53
CA PRO A 275 -27.12 3.38 -14.56
C PRO A 275 -28.37 3.62 -13.72
N LEU A 276 -29.23 2.59 -13.59
CA LEU A 276 -30.44 2.67 -12.77
C LEU A 276 -30.15 2.89 -11.28
N ALA A 277 -28.95 2.59 -10.77
CA ALA A 277 -28.60 2.79 -9.37
C ALA A 277 -28.72 4.27 -8.95
N SER A 278 -28.70 5.20 -9.91
CA SER A 278 -28.98 6.63 -9.68
C SER A 278 -30.40 6.91 -9.17
N THR A 279 -31.39 6.08 -9.53
CA THR A 279 -32.81 6.28 -9.17
C THR A 279 -33.31 5.28 -8.12
N VAL A 280 -32.45 4.37 -7.68
CA VAL A 280 -32.75 3.40 -6.62
C VAL A 280 -32.43 4.02 -5.27
N GLN A 281 -33.41 4.04 -4.37
CA GLN A 281 -33.21 4.39 -2.97
C GLN A 281 -33.13 3.14 -2.10
N GLY A 282 -32.08 3.04 -1.30
CA GLY A 282 -31.92 1.98 -0.30
C GLY A 282 -30.51 1.41 -0.28
N VAL A 283 -30.36 0.24 0.33
CA VAL A 283 -29.05 -0.36 0.62
C VAL A 283 -28.98 -1.82 0.19
N PHE A 284 -27.77 -2.26 -0.13
CA PHE A 284 -27.47 -3.64 -0.48
C PHE A 284 -26.22 -4.15 0.23
N ASN A 285 -26.15 -5.47 0.37
CA ASN A 285 -24.93 -6.20 0.68
C ASN A 285 -24.43 -6.90 -0.59
N THR A 286 -23.15 -7.21 -0.68
CA THR A 286 -22.65 -8.05 -1.78
C THR A 286 -21.43 -8.86 -1.40
N HIS A 287 -21.38 -10.08 -1.93
CA HIS A 287 -20.15 -10.86 -2.05
C HIS A 287 -19.82 -10.94 -3.54
N PHE A 288 -18.83 -10.15 -3.97
CA PHE A 288 -18.50 -9.98 -5.38
C PHE A 288 -17.02 -10.22 -5.62
N THR A 289 -16.69 -10.92 -6.69
CA THR A 289 -15.32 -11.04 -7.20
C THR A 289 -15.18 -10.17 -8.44
N ALA A 290 -14.09 -9.43 -8.55
CA ALA A 290 -13.79 -8.58 -9.68
C ALA A 290 -12.31 -8.63 -10.02
N SER A 291 -12.00 -8.84 -11.30
CA SER A 291 -10.64 -8.84 -11.82
C SER A 291 -10.58 -8.09 -13.15
N GLY A 292 -9.40 -7.58 -13.50
CA GLY A 292 -9.18 -6.88 -14.75
C GLY A 292 -7.87 -6.11 -14.78
N GLU A 293 -7.70 -5.32 -15.84
CA GLU A 293 -6.64 -4.32 -15.95
C GLU A 293 -7.06 -3.03 -15.24
N MET A 294 -6.09 -2.40 -14.60
CA MET A 294 -6.22 -1.06 -14.06
C MET A 294 -5.69 -0.05 -15.08
N GLY A 295 -6.43 1.02 -15.29
CA GLY A 295 -6.03 2.15 -16.11
C GLY A 295 -4.91 2.96 -15.45
N GLN A 296 -4.33 3.86 -16.24
CA GLN A 296 -3.28 4.76 -15.79
C GLN A 296 -3.81 5.87 -14.85
N ASP A 297 -5.12 5.94 -14.66
CA ASP A 297 -5.83 6.77 -13.69
C ASP A 297 -6.25 5.98 -12.44
N MET A 298 -5.73 4.75 -12.27
CA MET A 298 -6.09 3.80 -11.22
C MET A 298 -7.58 3.39 -11.20
N LEU A 299 -8.32 3.62 -12.30
CA LEU A 299 -9.67 3.12 -12.47
C LEU A 299 -9.67 1.77 -13.22
N PRO A 300 -10.61 0.85 -12.92
CA PRO A 300 -10.74 -0.38 -13.71
C PRO A 300 -11.02 -0.09 -15.18
N LYS A 301 -10.25 -0.71 -16.08
CA LYS A 301 -10.50 -0.66 -17.51
C LYS A 301 -11.71 -1.53 -17.84
N LEU A 302 -12.86 -0.89 -18.08
CA LEU A 302 -14.15 -1.57 -18.19
C LEU A 302 -14.17 -2.74 -19.19
N SER A 303 -13.53 -2.62 -20.35
CA SER A 303 -13.50 -3.69 -21.35
C SER A 303 -12.78 -4.96 -20.90
N SER A 304 -11.87 -4.85 -19.94
CA SER A 304 -11.14 -5.99 -19.35
C SER A 304 -11.83 -6.56 -18.09
N LEU A 305 -12.82 -5.84 -17.58
CA LEU A 305 -13.43 -6.16 -16.30
C LEU A 305 -14.24 -7.46 -16.40
N SER A 306 -13.94 -8.38 -15.49
CA SER A 306 -14.69 -9.61 -15.29
C SER A 306 -15.01 -9.76 -13.82
N GLY A 307 -16.13 -10.39 -13.51
CA GLY A 307 -16.51 -10.56 -12.12
C GLY A 307 -17.79 -11.35 -11.96
N SER A 308 -18.05 -11.82 -10.75
CA SER A 308 -19.29 -12.51 -10.43
C SER A 308 -19.58 -12.41 -8.95
N GLY A 309 -20.87 -12.40 -8.62
CA GLY A 309 -21.26 -12.36 -7.23
C GLY A 309 -22.76 -12.25 -7.01
N LEU A 310 -23.06 -12.08 -5.73
CA LEU A 310 -24.40 -11.99 -5.19
C LEU A 310 -24.62 -10.58 -4.66
N PHE A 311 -25.77 -10.00 -4.98
CA PHE A 311 -26.26 -8.76 -4.39
C PHE A 311 -27.47 -9.10 -3.54
N ASP A 312 -27.39 -8.84 -2.24
CA ASP A 312 -28.52 -8.94 -1.32
C ASP A 312 -29.13 -7.55 -1.15
N ILE A 313 -30.26 -7.34 -1.82
CA ILE A 313 -31.05 -6.11 -1.74
C ILE A 313 -31.83 -6.16 -0.43
N VAL A 314 -31.32 -5.47 0.58
CA VAL A 314 -32.01 -5.31 1.87
C VAL A 314 -33.29 -4.51 1.67
N LYS A 315 -33.17 -3.36 0.99
CA LYS A 315 -34.30 -2.53 0.59
C LYS A 315 -33.91 -1.71 -0.63
N ALA A 316 -34.77 -1.70 -1.62
CA ALA A 316 -34.70 -0.81 -2.77
C ALA A 316 -36.09 -0.30 -3.13
N ALA A 317 -36.21 1.00 -3.35
CA ALA A 317 -37.37 1.61 -4.00
C ALA A 317 -36.90 2.23 -5.30
N VAL A 318 -37.49 1.82 -6.42
CA VAL A 318 -37.20 2.40 -7.72
C VAL A 318 -38.13 3.59 -7.90
N LEU A 319 -37.58 4.80 -7.82
CA LEU A 319 -38.39 6.01 -7.96
C LEU A 319 -38.47 6.44 -9.42
N GLN A 320 -39.68 6.79 -9.85
CA GLN A 320 -39.92 7.57 -11.07
C GLN A 320 -39.30 6.98 -12.35
N SER A 321 -39.16 5.65 -12.43
CA SER A 321 -38.67 5.00 -13.65
C SER A 321 -39.68 5.23 -14.79
N PRO A 322 -39.29 5.90 -15.90
CA PRO A 322 -40.19 6.09 -17.04
C PRO A 322 -40.63 4.75 -17.63
N THR A 323 -39.71 3.78 -17.67
CA THR A 323 -39.97 2.42 -18.15
C THR A 323 -41.01 1.70 -17.31
N LEU A 324 -40.86 1.70 -15.98
CA LEU A 324 -41.84 1.06 -15.09
C LEU A 324 -43.19 1.77 -15.13
N THR A 325 -43.19 3.10 -15.26
CA THR A 325 -44.42 3.89 -15.41
C THR A 325 -45.17 3.52 -16.69
N GLN A 326 -44.44 3.33 -17.80
CA GLN A 326 -45.03 2.94 -19.07
C GLN A 326 -45.57 1.50 -19.02
N ILE A 327 -44.85 0.57 -18.41
CA ILE A 327 -45.35 -0.80 -18.17
C ILE A 327 -46.60 -0.77 -17.30
N ALA A 328 -46.59 -0.01 -16.20
CA ALA A 328 -47.75 0.15 -15.32
C ALA A 328 -48.97 0.75 -16.04
N SER A 329 -48.76 1.60 -17.05
CA SER A 329 -49.85 2.20 -17.86
C SER A 329 -50.44 1.25 -18.88
N LEU A 330 -49.67 0.26 -19.33
CA LEU A 330 -50.06 -0.76 -20.30
C LEU A 330 -50.55 -2.06 -19.63
N THR A 331 -50.44 -2.15 -18.31
CA THR A 331 -50.82 -3.31 -17.51
C THR A 331 -51.79 -2.89 -16.40
N THR A 332 -52.34 -3.86 -15.67
CA THR A 332 -53.21 -3.61 -14.51
C THR A 332 -52.43 -3.57 -13.19
N LEU A 333 -51.14 -3.25 -13.22
CA LEU A 333 -50.23 -3.28 -12.07
C LEU A 333 -49.78 -1.87 -11.67
N PRO A 334 -50.63 -1.09 -10.97
CA PRO A 334 -50.28 0.28 -10.55
C PRO A 334 -49.10 0.32 -9.57
N GLU A 335 -48.83 -0.77 -8.86
CA GLU A 335 -47.75 -0.93 -7.88
C GLU A 335 -46.37 -0.75 -8.52
N LEU A 336 -46.23 -1.02 -9.83
CA LEU A 336 -44.98 -0.86 -10.57
C LEU A 336 -44.49 0.60 -10.63
N LYS A 337 -45.37 1.60 -10.43
CA LYS A 337 -44.97 3.01 -10.35
C LYS A 337 -44.08 3.31 -9.15
N ASN A 338 -44.22 2.53 -8.08
CA ASN A 338 -43.46 2.66 -6.84
C ASN A 338 -42.91 1.27 -6.44
N LEU A 339 -42.24 0.60 -7.38
CA LEU A 339 -41.72 -0.74 -7.16
C LEU A 339 -40.77 -0.76 -5.96
N GLN A 340 -41.13 -1.54 -4.95
CA GLN A 340 -40.29 -1.83 -3.80
C GLN A 340 -39.76 -3.25 -3.93
N VAL A 341 -38.46 -3.40 -3.72
CA VAL A 341 -37.75 -4.67 -3.69
C VAL A 341 -37.17 -4.79 -2.28
N LEU A 342 -37.62 -5.80 -1.55
CA LEU A 342 -37.21 -6.06 -0.17
C LEU A 342 -36.67 -7.48 -0.07
N ASN A 343 -35.52 -7.64 0.60
CA ASN A 343 -34.90 -8.93 0.89
C ASN A 343 -34.84 -9.83 -0.35
N ARG A 344 -34.05 -9.42 -1.35
CA ARG A 344 -33.88 -10.18 -2.60
C ARG A 344 -32.42 -10.38 -2.93
N GLU A 345 -32.08 -11.62 -3.21
CA GLU A 345 -30.79 -11.99 -3.77
C GLU A 345 -30.82 -11.91 -5.29
N VAL A 346 -29.85 -11.19 -5.85
CA VAL A 346 -29.68 -11.01 -7.28
C VAL A 346 -28.27 -11.49 -7.64
N LYS A 347 -28.21 -12.51 -8.50
CA LYS A 347 -26.95 -13.00 -9.06
C LYS A 347 -26.58 -12.16 -10.27
N ALA A 348 -25.34 -11.66 -10.30
CA ALA A 348 -24.85 -10.92 -11.44
C ALA A 348 -23.42 -11.34 -11.79
N GLN A 349 -23.12 -11.21 -13.07
CA GLN A 349 -21.82 -11.50 -13.65
C GLN A 349 -21.41 -10.35 -14.56
N ILE A 350 -20.13 -10.00 -14.58
CA ILE A 350 -19.54 -9.11 -15.57
C ILE A 350 -18.69 -9.96 -16.50
N VAL A 351 -18.99 -9.91 -17.80
CA VAL A 351 -18.26 -10.62 -18.85
C VAL A 351 -17.76 -9.60 -19.86
N ASN A 352 -16.44 -9.41 -19.93
CA ASN A 352 -15.79 -8.46 -20.83
C ASN A 352 -16.40 -7.05 -20.75
N GLY A 353 -16.62 -6.56 -19.53
CA GLY A 353 -17.21 -5.25 -19.26
C GLY A 353 -18.73 -5.16 -19.39
N ASN A 354 -19.43 -6.25 -19.72
CA ASN A 354 -20.89 -6.25 -19.81
C ASN A 354 -21.51 -6.91 -18.57
N LEU A 355 -22.42 -6.20 -17.92
CA LEU A 355 -23.17 -6.73 -16.78
C LEU A 355 -24.32 -7.62 -17.27
N VAL A 356 -24.35 -8.85 -16.77
CA VAL A 356 -25.40 -9.83 -16.98
C VAL A 356 -26.04 -10.12 -15.62
N VAL A 357 -27.33 -9.84 -15.50
CA VAL A 357 -28.13 -10.13 -14.30
C VAL A 357 -28.93 -11.39 -14.56
N GLN A 358 -28.83 -12.38 -13.69
CA GLN A 358 -29.62 -13.61 -13.80
C GLN A 358 -31.09 -13.33 -13.46
N PRO A 359 -32.05 -14.06 -14.04
CA PRO A 359 -33.46 -13.94 -13.67
C PRO A 359 -33.67 -14.16 -12.17
N PHE A 360 -34.55 -13.37 -11.56
CA PHE A 360 -34.96 -13.49 -10.17
C PHE A 360 -36.43 -13.08 -10.00
N ASP A 361 -37.06 -13.60 -8.94
CA ASP A 361 -38.48 -13.38 -8.69
C ASP A 361 -38.73 -12.10 -7.87
N LEU A 362 -39.69 -11.31 -8.33
CA LEU A 362 -40.18 -10.11 -7.65
C LEU A 362 -41.62 -10.33 -7.19
N ASN A 363 -41.90 -10.01 -5.92
CA ASN A 363 -43.28 -9.91 -5.46
C ASN A 363 -43.73 -8.48 -5.70
N VAL A 364 -44.74 -8.31 -6.56
CA VAL A 364 -45.38 -7.03 -6.85
C VAL A 364 -46.82 -7.16 -6.37
N GLY A 365 -47.17 -6.47 -5.27
CA GLY A 365 -48.46 -6.62 -4.57
C GLY A 365 -48.27 -6.87 -3.10
#